data_AF-A0A8B6EAE2-F1
#
_entry.id   AF-A0A8B6EAE2-F1
#
_cell.length_a   1.000
_cell.length_b   1.000
_cell.length_c   1.000
_cell.angle_alpha   90.00
_cell.angle_beta   90.00
_cell.angle_gamma   90.00
#
_symmetry.space_group_name_H-M   'P 1'
#
loop_
_entity.id
_entity.type
_entity.pdbx_description
1 polymer ?
#
loop_
_entity_poly.entity_id
_entity_poly.type
_entity_poly.pdbx_seq_one_letter_code
_entity_poly.pdbx_strand_id
1 'polypeptide(L)'
;MQNVYGAMWECGVFDVECRMVYGAMWNSVVFDVECRMVYGAMWNGVVFDVECRMVYGAMWNGVVFDVECRMVYGAMWNSVVFDVECRMVYGAMWNGVVFDVECRMVYGCNV
;
A
#
# COMPACT_ATOMS: atom_id res chain seq x y z
N MET A 1 -3.60 -2.03 18.98
CA MET A 1 -3.07 -1.18 17.90
C MET A 1 -2.02 -0.20 18.45
N GLN A 2 -0.75 -0.43 18.11
CA GLN A 2 0.37 0.44 18.49
C GLN A 2 0.68 1.48 17.39
N ASN A 3 1.44 2.52 17.70
CA ASN A 3 2.00 3.41 16.69
C ASN A 3 3.41 2.96 16.34
N VAL A 4 3.76 3.01 15.06
CA VAL A 4 5.07 2.63 14.54
C VAL A 4 5.76 3.86 13.97
N TYR A 5 7.03 4.04 14.32
CA TYR A 5 7.84 5.17 13.88
C TYR A 5 9.17 4.66 13.35
N GLY A 6 9.47 4.93 12.08
CA GLY A 6 10.77 4.61 11.48
C GLY A 6 11.10 3.11 11.49
N ALA A 7 10.15 2.26 11.13
CA ALA A 7 10.35 0.81 11.17
C ALA A 7 10.79 0.25 9.81
N MET A 8 11.64 -0.78 9.87
CA MET A 8 12.01 -1.59 8.73
C MET A 8 11.74 -3.05 9.07
N TRP A 9 10.91 -3.70 8.27
CA TRP A 9 10.52 -5.09 8.45
C TRP A 9 11.12 -5.93 7.33
N GLU A 10 12.05 -6.80 7.71
CA GLU A 10 12.68 -7.76 6.81
C GLU A 10 12.50 -9.16 7.40
N CYS A 11 11.44 -9.84 7.00
CA CYS A 11 11.09 -11.18 7.47
C CYS A 11 10.55 -12.00 6.30
N GLY A 12 10.52 -13.33 6.40
CA GLY A 12 9.97 -14.17 5.32
C GLY A 12 8.46 -13.97 5.17
N VAL A 13 7.75 -14.05 6.30
CA VAL A 13 6.30 -13.87 6.40
C VAL A 13 5.98 -13.11 7.69
N PHE A 14 5.08 -12.14 7.64
CA PHE A 14 4.57 -11.44 8.82
C PHE A 14 3.17 -10.88 8.64
N ASP A 15 2.52 -10.56 9.76
CA ASP A 15 1.23 -9.88 9.85
C ASP A 15 1.36 -8.77 10.89
N VAL A 16 0.90 -7.55 10.56
CA VAL A 16 0.96 -6.41 11.47
C VAL A 16 -0.33 -5.58 11.51
N GLU A 17 -0.85 -5.39 12.71
CA GLU A 17 -1.91 -4.42 12.99
C GLU A 17 -1.39 -3.16 13.73
N CYS A 18 -1.52 -1.99 13.10
CA CYS A 18 -1.09 -0.73 13.69
C CYS A 18 -2.13 0.39 13.62
N ARG A 19 -2.07 1.30 14.60
CA ARG A 19 -2.94 2.48 14.61
C ARG A 19 -2.40 3.56 13.68
N MET A 20 -1.10 3.86 13.78
CA MET A 20 -0.44 4.87 12.97
C MET A 20 0.95 4.40 12.60
N VAL A 21 1.36 4.68 11.37
CA VAL A 21 2.71 4.41 10.87
C VAL A 21 3.30 5.71 10.35
N TYR A 22 4.50 6.05 10.81
CA TYR A 22 5.29 7.16 10.32
C TYR A 22 6.61 6.65 9.77
N GLY A 23 6.77 6.65 8.45
CA GLY A 23 7.98 6.18 7.78
C GLY A 23 8.21 4.70 8.04
N ALA A 24 7.68 3.84 7.18
CA ALA A 24 7.95 2.41 7.24
C ALA A 24 8.44 1.83 5.91
N MET A 25 9.32 0.85 6.02
CA MET A 25 9.71 -0.03 4.92
C MET A 25 9.32 -1.45 5.26
N TRP A 26 8.51 -2.04 4.40
CA TRP A 26 8.05 -3.41 4.52
C TRP A 26 8.66 -4.19 3.37
N ASN A 27 9.51 -5.17 3.68
CA ASN A 27 10.21 -5.97 2.70
C ASN A 27 10.12 -7.45 3.09
N SER A 28 9.26 -8.21 2.41
CA SER A 28 9.15 -9.65 2.67
C SER A 28 8.60 -10.44 1.49
N VAL A 29 8.63 -11.77 1.60
CA VAL A 29 8.04 -12.62 0.58
C VAL A 29 6.53 -12.54 0.65
N VAL A 30 5.95 -12.67 1.84
CA VAL A 30 4.50 -12.58 2.07
C VAL A 30 4.20 -11.71 3.28
N PHE A 31 3.28 -10.75 3.15
CA PHE A 31 2.83 -10.01 4.33
C PHE A 31 1.39 -9.52 4.23
N ASP A 32 0.80 -9.31 5.39
CA ASP A 32 -0.48 -8.64 5.58
C ASP A 32 -0.29 -7.48 6.55
N VAL A 33 -0.86 -6.31 6.24
CA VAL A 33 -0.83 -5.17 7.16
C VAL A 33 -2.16 -4.44 7.21
N GLU A 34 -2.73 -4.35 8.42
CA GLU A 34 -3.86 -3.49 8.71
C GLU A 34 -3.39 -2.23 9.44
N CYS A 35 -3.61 -1.06 8.84
CA CYS A 35 -3.24 0.22 9.45
C CYS A 35 -4.32 1.28 9.36
N ARG A 36 -4.65 1.93 10.49
CA ARG A 36 -5.63 3.03 10.41
C ARG A 36 -5.08 4.26 9.65
N MET A 37 -3.78 4.56 9.75
CA MET A 37 -3.19 5.73 9.11
C MET A 37 -1.71 5.50 8.83
N VAL A 38 -1.28 5.83 7.61
CA VAL A 38 0.10 5.65 7.16
C VAL A 38 0.62 6.97 6.59
N TYR A 39 1.78 7.42 7.08
CA TYR A 39 2.52 8.56 6.57
C TYR A 39 3.88 8.10 6.07
N GLY A 40 4.03 7.99 4.75
CA GLY A 40 5.25 7.52 4.12
C GLY A 40 5.46 6.03 4.35
N ALA A 41 5.14 5.22 3.34
CA ALA A 41 5.47 3.81 3.37
C ALA A 41 6.04 3.33 2.03
N MET A 42 6.96 2.37 2.12
CA MET A 42 7.40 1.57 0.99
C MET A 42 7.07 0.12 1.28
N TRP A 43 6.32 -0.48 0.38
CA TRP A 43 5.86 -1.86 0.43
C TRP A 43 6.55 -2.61 -0.68
N ASN A 44 7.37 -3.59 -0.31
CA ASN A 44 8.10 -4.44 -1.23
C ASN A 44 7.84 -5.90 -0.86
N GLY A 45 7.30 -6.67 -1.79
CA GLY A 45 7.19 -8.11 -1.57
C GLY A 45 6.70 -8.89 -2.76
N VAL A 46 6.64 -10.21 -2.60
CA VAL A 46 6.16 -11.07 -3.69
C VAL A 46 4.64 -11.10 -3.70
N VAL A 47 4.03 -11.37 -2.54
CA VAL A 47 2.58 -11.39 -2.36
C VAL A 47 2.24 -10.59 -1.11
N PHE A 48 1.37 -9.59 -1.20
CA PHE A 48 0.93 -8.89 0.00
C PHE A 48 -0.47 -8.33 -0.09
N ASP A 49 -1.07 -8.16 1.07
CA ASP A 49 -2.35 -7.48 1.27
C ASP A 49 -2.15 -6.32 2.24
N VAL A 50 -2.79 -5.19 1.98
CA VAL A 50 -2.76 -4.05 2.90
C VAL A 50 -4.12 -3.36 2.96
N GLU A 51 -4.70 -3.34 4.15
CA GLU A 51 -5.88 -2.54 4.44
C GLU A 51 -5.49 -1.26 5.19
N CYS A 52 -5.83 -0.10 4.62
CA CYS A 52 -5.60 1.19 5.29
C CYS A 52 -6.77 2.16 5.20
N ARG A 53 -7.10 2.88 6.29
CA ARG A 53 -8.10 3.96 6.15
C ARG A 53 -7.55 5.19 5.43
N MET A 54 -6.31 5.57 5.70
CA MET A 54 -5.69 6.75 5.11
C MET A 54 -4.21 6.52 4.86
N VAL A 55 -3.76 6.84 3.65
CA VAL A 55 -2.37 6.73 3.23
C VAL A 55 -1.90 8.06 2.65
N TYR A 56 -0.79 8.56 3.17
CA TYR A 56 -0.10 9.75 2.68
C TYR A 56 1.30 9.36 2.20
N GLY A 57 1.50 9.30 0.89
CA GLY A 57 2.75 8.90 0.28
C GLY A 57 3.02 7.41 0.46
N ALA A 58 2.75 6.62 -0.59
CA ALA A 58 3.12 5.22 -0.61
C ALA A 58 3.76 4.81 -1.93
N MET A 59 4.69 3.87 -1.84
CA MET A 59 5.20 3.13 -3.00
C MET A 59 4.94 1.65 -2.76
N TRP A 60 4.27 1.03 -3.72
CA TRP A 60 3.89 -0.37 -3.72
C TRP A 60 4.66 -1.05 -4.82
N ASN A 61 5.46 -2.04 -4.45
CA ASN A 61 6.29 -2.77 -5.37
C ASN A 61 6.17 -4.27 -5.10
N GLY A 62 5.72 -5.05 -6.07
CA GLY A 62 5.66 -6.48 -5.88
C GLY A 62 5.28 -7.28 -7.11
N VAL A 63 5.00 -8.56 -6.91
CA VAL A 63 4.54 -9.42 -8.01
C VAL A 63 3.02 -9.44 -8.03
N VAL A 64 2.40 -9.71 -6.89
CA VAL A 64 0.95 -9.74 -6.69
C VAL A 64 0.64 -8.95 -5.43
N PHE A 65 -0.29 -8.00 -5.51
CA PHE A 65 -0.82 -7.40 -4.30
C PHE A 65 -2.28 -7.02 -4.40
N ASP A 66 -2.91 -6.94 -3.24
CA ASP A 66 -4.23 -6.37 -3.03
C ASP A 66 -4.09 -5.20 -2.05
N VAL A 67 -4.79 -4.09 -2.29
CA VAL A 67 -4.80 -2.95 -1.39
C VAL A 67 -6.18 -2.32 -1.32
N GLU A 68 -6.78 -2.39 -0.13
CA GLU A 68 -8.00 -1.65 0.19
C GLU A 68 -7.66 -0.38 0.96
N CYS A 69 -8.01 0.78 0.39
CA CYS A 69 -7.80 2.07 1.05
C CYS A 69 -8.97 3.03 0.95
N ARG A 70 -9.43 3.64 2.07
CA ARG A 70 -10.47 4.68 1.92
C ARG A 70 -9.95 5.94 1.23
N MET A 71 -8.77 6.42 1.58
CA MET A 71 -8.17 7.62 0.98
C MET A 71 -6.68 7.47 0.80
N VAL A 72 -6.19 7.81 -0.39
CA VAL A 72 -4.77 7.78 -0.75
C VAL A 72 -4.34 9.13 -1.31
N TYR A 73 -3.25 9.68 -0.77
CA TYR A 73 -2.61 10.90 -1.25
C TYR A 73 -1.19 10.58 -1.70
N GLY A 74 -0.96 10.53 -3.00
CA GLY A 74 0.33 10.23 -3.59
C GLY A 74 0.65 8.75 -3.46
N ALA A 75 0.44 7.98 -4.53
CA ALA A 75 0.84 6.59 -4.58
C ALA A 75 1.54 6.23 -5.90
N MET A 76 2.51 5.34 -5.82
CA MET A 76 3.07 4.64 -6.98
C MET A 76 2.83 3.16 -6.81
N TRP A 77 2.25 2.54 -7.83
CA TRP A 77 1.87 1.14 -7.84
C TRP A 77 2.70 0.47 -8.93
N ASN A 78 3.49 -0.52 -8.55
CA ASN A 78 4.35 -1.24 -9.47
C ASN A 78 4.26 -2.74 -9.19
N SER A 79 3.53 -3.46 -10.04
CA SER A 79 3.53 -4.92 -9.97
C SER A 79 3.19 -5.59 -11.27
N VAL A 80 3.33 -6.92 -11.30
CA VAL A 80 2.84 -7.72 -12.43
C VAL A 80 1.32 -7.80 -12.38
N VAL A 81 0.76 -8.10 -11.20
CA VAL A 81 -0.67 -8.19 -10.92
C VAL A 81 -1.01 -7.33 -9.71
N PHE A 82 -2.05 -6.51 -9.82
CA PHE A 82 -2.61 -5.84 -8.65
C PHE A 82 -4.11 -5.65 -8.68
N ASP A 83 -4.71 -5.65 -7.50
CA ASP A 83 -6.04 -5.15 -7.25
C ASP A 83 -5.95 -3.97 -6.28
N VAL A 84 -6.70 -2.91 -6.56
CA VAL A 84 -6.76 -1.74 -5.68
C VAL A 84 -8.17 -1.20 -5.59
N GLU A 85 -8.74 -1.31 -4.39
CA GLU A 85 -10.01 -0.72 -4.05
C GLU A 85 -9.81 0.57 -3.24
N CYS A 86 -10.27 1.70 -3.77
CA CYS A 86 -10.22 2.97 -3.06
C CYS A 86 -11.49 3.81 -3.17
N ARG A 87 -11.83 4.57 -2.12
CA ARG A 87 -12.89 5.60 -2.29
C ARG A 87 -12.36 6.85 -2.97
N MET A 88 -11.12 7.24 -2.70
CA MET A 88 -10.57 8.48 -3.21
C MET A 88 -9.05 8.40 -3.32
N VAL A 89 -8.53 8.80 -4.48
CA VAL A 89 -7.09 8.82 -4.77
C VAL A 89 -6.70 10.19 -5.31
N TYR A 90 -5.66 10.78 -4.73
CA TYR A 90 -5.05 12.03 -5.19
C TYR A 90 -3.61 11.79 -5.61
N GLY A 91 -3.32 11.81 -6.91
CA GLY A 91 -1.99 11.55 -7.44
C GLY A 91 -1.65 10.08 -7.35
N ALA A 92 -1.84 9.36 -8.45
CA ALA A 92 -1.40 7.98 -8.57
C ALA A 92 -0.63 7.74 -9.87
N MET A 93 0.39 6.90 -9.78
CA MET A 93 1.06 6.31 -10.93
C MET A 93 0.90 4.80 -10.86
N TRP A 94 0.39 4.20 -11.93
CA TRP A 94 0.10 2.79 -12.01
C TRP A 94 1.00 2.15 -13.05
N ASN A 95 1.71 1.08 -12.68
CA ASN A 95 2.54 0.33 -13.59
C ASN A 95 2.32 -1.15 -13.32
N GLY A 96 1.72 -1.83 -14.30
CA GLY A 96 1.59 -3.28 -14.24
C GLY A 96 1.01 -3.90 -15.48
N VAL A 97 1.02 -5.23 -15.49
CA VAL A 97 0.61 -6.03 -16.66
C VAL A 97 -0.87 -6.36 -16.59
N VAL A 98 -1.35 -6.75 -15.42
CA VAL A 98 -2.75 -7.08 -15.15
C VAL A 98 -3.18 -6.30 -13.93
N PHE A 99 -4.23 -5.50 -14.04
CA PHE A 99 -4.72 -4.74 -12.91
C PHE A 99 -6.23 -4.58 -12.91
N ASP A 100 -6.78 -4.54 -11.70
CA ASP A 100 -8.10 -3.99 -11.42
C ASP A 100 -7.95 -2.80 -10.47
N VAL A 101 -8.70 -1.74 -10.75
CA VAL A 101 -8.65 -0.51 -9.94
C VAL A 101 -10.06 0.03 -9.80
N GLU A 102 -10.66 -0.21 -8.64
CA GLU A 102 -11.96 0.30 -8.29
C GLU A 102 -11.83 1.55 -7.44
N CYS A 103 -11.92 2.72 -8.09
CA CYS A 103 -11.89 4.01 -7.41
C CYS A 103 -13.16 4.82 -7.61
N ARG A 104 -13.81 5.27 -6.53
CA ARG A 104 -14.97 6.18 -6.66
C ARG A 104 -14.57 7.54 -7.23
N MET A 105 -13.39 8.06 -6.86
CA MET A 105 -12.83 9.31 -7.38
C MET A 105 -11.30 9.23 -7.49
N VAL A 106 -10.75 9.67 -8.62
CA VAL A 106 -9.31 9.78 -8.85
C VAL A 106 -8.96 11.17 -9.38
N TYR A 107 -8.02 11.85 -8.74
CA TYR A 107 -7.52 13.16 -9.11
C TYR A 107 -6.02 13.07 -9.44
N GLY A 108 -5.66 13.18 -10.72
CA GLY A 108 -4.27 13.03 -11.17
C GLY A 108 -3.89 11.56 -11.24
N CYS A 109 -4.06 10.98 -12.43
CA CYS A 109 -3.75 9.59 -12.73
C CYS A 109 -2.78 9.54 -13.90
N ASN A 110 -1.67 8.84 -13.74
CA ASN A 110 -0.81 8.41 -14.84
C ASN A 110 -0.76 6.88 -14.82
N VAL A 111 -0.90 6.26 -15.98
CA VAL A 111 -0.79 4.82 -16.22
C VAL A 111 0.32 4.60 -17.23
#